data_AF-K1Q1M1-F1
#
_entry.id   AF-K1Q1M1-F1
#
_cell.length_a   1.000
_cell.length_b   1.000
_cell.length_c   1.000
_cell.angle_alpha   90.00
_cell.angle_beta   90.00
_cell.angle_gamma   90.00
#
_symmetry.space_group_name_H-M   'P 1'
#
loop_
_entity.id
_entity.type
_entity.pdbx_description
1 polymer ?
#
loop_
_entity_poly.entity_id
_entity_poly.type
_entity_poly.pdbx_seq_one_letter_code
_entity_poly.pdbx_strand_id
1 'polypeptide(L)'
;MTQDLSTPRDDWSQFYEIVIGVWSNQKSCIRALKEYCAYTESPGILNSAGYVQLWISWDSGDIQLGKGPKADGVVVVSHPQIIPYDVNYLAVMTHYTSSWRFYEGGLLHVI
;
A
#
# COMPACT_ATOMS: atom_id res chain seq x y z
N MET A 1 -6.94 -25.40 22.32
CA MET A 1 -5.66 -25.20 21.64
C MET A 1 -5.98 -24.56 20.30
N THR A 2 -6.09 -23.23 20.28
CA THR A 2 -6.26 -22.48 19.03
C THR A 2 -4.92 -22.50 18.34
N GLN A 3 -4.88 -23.09 17.15
CA GLN A 3 -3.73 -23.03 16.26
C GLN A 3 -3.55 -21.56 15.92
N ASP A 4 -2.62 -20.91 16.62
CA ASP A 4 -2.17 -19.57 16.30
C ASP A 4 -1.57 -19.68 14.91
N LEU A 5 -2.27 -19.14 13.91
CA LEU A 5 -1.69 -18.89 12.61
C LEU A 5 -0.49 -18.01 12.91
N SER A 6 0.74 -18.54 12.77
CA SER A 6 1.91 -17.68 12.67
C SER A 6 1.55 -16.61 11.65
N THR A 7 1.27 -15.39 12.10
CA THR A 7 0.71 -14.40 11.19
C THR A 7 1.75 -14.21 10.07
N PRO A 8 1.34 -14.06 8.80
CA PRO A 8 2.27 -13.73 7.71
C PRO A 8 3.21 -12.56 8.02
N ARG A 9 2.84 -11.75 9.04
CA ARG A 9 3.65 -10.68 9.61
C ARG A 9 5.06 -11.08 10.05
N ASP A 10 5.29 -12.31 10.50
CA ASP A 10 6.60 -12.73 11.00
C ASP A 10 7.49 -13.33 9.90
N ASP A 11 6.90 -13.67 8.75
CA ASP A 11 7.62 -14.03 7.53
C ASP A 11 7.62 -12.86 6.54
N TRP A 12 8.60 -11.97 6.69
CA TRP A 12 8.81 -10.81 5.83
C TRP A 12 9.10 -11.17 4.36
N SER A 13 9.32 -12.47 4.07
CA SER A 13 9.56 -12.92 2.70
C SER A 13 8.32 -12.91 1.79
N GLN A 14 7.12 -12.77 2.38
CA GLN A 14 5.87 -13.04 1.68
C GLN A 14 4.92 -11.84 1.54
N PHE A 15 5.43 -10.60 1.61
CA PHE A 15 4.60 -9.44 1.29
C PHE A 15 5.38 -8.25 0.71
N TYR A 16 4.65 -7.39 0.00
CA TYR A 16 5.06 -6.05 -0.38
C TYR A 16 4.44 -5.04 0.57
N GLU A 17 5.25 -4.10 1.07
CA GLU A 17 4.77 -2.99 1.89
C GLU A 17 4.62 -1.74 1.03
N ILE A 18 3.44 -1.13 1.08
CA ILE A 18 3.17 0.17 0.48
C ILE A 18 3.15 1.19 1.61
N VAL A 19 4.16 2.05 1.62
CA VAL A 19 4.31 3.13 2.60
C VAL A 19 3.78 4.41 1.99
N ILE A 20 2.79 5.03 2.64
CA ILE A 20 2.03 6.15 2.09
C ILE A 20 2.19 7.39 2.98
N GLY A 21 2.49 8.54 2.38
CA GLY A 21 2.42 9.84 3.06
C GLY A 21 3.41 10.02 4.23
N VAL A 22 4.58 9.39 4.17
CA VAL A 22 5.64 9.63 5.16
C VAL A 22 6.32 10.99 4.96
N TRP A 23 7.13 11.37 5.95
CA TRP A 23 7.83 12.66 6.01
C TRP A 23 6.87 13.83 5.85
N SER A 24 5.88 13.89 6.75
CA SER A 24 4.83 14.91 6.74
C SER A 24 4.01 14.93 5.44
N ASN A 25 3.56 13.76 4.99
CA ASN A 25 2.74 13.60 3.78
C ASN A 25 3.43 14.05 2.49
N GLN A 26 4.76 13.86 2.41
CA GLN A 26 5.55 14.28 1.26
C GLN A 26 6.03 13.11 0.41
N LYS A 27 6.14 11.90 0.95
CA LYS A 27 6.74 10.76 0.25
C LYS A 27 5.99 9.47 0.42
N SER A 28 6.12 8.61 -0.58
CA SER A 28 5.59 7.25 -0.58
C SER A 28 6.59 6.30 -1.20
N CYS A 29 6.49 5.01 -0.91
CA CYS A 29 7.36 4.00 -1.50
C CYS A 29 6.73 2.61 -1.43
N ILE A 30 7.25 1.69 -2.23
CA ILE A 30 6.89 0.27 -2.19
C ILE A 30 8.17 -0.52 -1.98
N ARG A 31 8.15 -1.52 -1.10
CA ARG A 31 9.30 -2.39 -0.81
C ARG A 31 8.90 -3.84 -0.57
N ALA A 32 9.78 -4.76 -0.95
CA ALA A 32 9.72 -6.16 -0.53
C ALA A 32 10.62 -6.39 0.69
N LEU A 33 10.41 -7.49 1.43
CA LEU A 33 11.36 -8.01 2.42
C LEU A 33 11.76 -7.03 3.55
N LYS A 34 10.97 -5.96 3.76
CA LYS A 34 11.33 -4.83 4.63
C LYS A 34 12.66 -4.14 4.27
N GLU A 35 13.08 -4.25 3.02
CA GLU A 35 14.31 -3.62 2.52
C GLU A 35 14.24 -2.09 2.51
N TYR A 36 15.34 -1.47 2.10
CA TYR A 36 15.40 -0.04 1.87
C TYR A 36 14.30 0.40 0.90
N CYS A 37 13.60 1.46 1.25
CA CYS A 37 12.51 2.00 0.45
C CYS A 37 13.02 3.20 -0.37
N ALA A 38 13.06 3.05 -1.69
CA ALA A 38 13.34 4.16 -2.59
C ALA A 38 12.13 5.10 -2.65
N TYR A 39 12.18 6.19 -1.88
CA TYR A 39 11.07 7.12 -1.77
C TYR A 39 10.82 7.90 -3.07
N THR A 40 9.56 7.99 -3.44
CA THR A 40 9.05 8.86 -4.50
C THR A 40 8.36 10.07 -3.87
N GLU A 41 8.55 11.25 -4.45
CA GLU A 41 7.85 12.46 -4.03
C GLU A 41 6.35 12.31 -4.31
N SER A 42 5.53 12.46 -3.28
CA SER A 42 4.07 12.34 -3.32
C SER A 42 3.43 13.39 -2.40
N PRO A 43 3.69 14.70 -2.63
CA PRO A 43 3.23 15.76 -1.75
C PRO A 43 1.70 15.80 -1.68
N GLY A 44 1.15 15.75 -0.47
CA GLY A 44 -0.30 15.85 -0.28
C GLY A 44 -1.07 14.65 -0.81
N ILE A 45 -0.47 13.45 -0.78
CA ILE A 45 -1.17 12.23 -1.19
C ILE A 45 -2.39 11.97 -0.30
N LEU A 46 -2.25 12.17 1.03
CA LEU A 46 -3.33 12.13 2.02
C LEU A 46 -3.96 13.51 2.28
N ASN A 47 -5.14 13.54 2.92
CA ASN A 47 -5.86 14.78 3.23
C ASN A 47 -6.56 14.69 4.61
N SER A 48 -6.21 15.60 5.53
CA SER A 48 -6.82 15.65 6.86
C SER A 48 -8.29 16.11 6.86
N ALA A 49 -8.77 16.74 5.78
CA ALA A 49 -10.14 17.22 5.65
C ALA A 49 -11.12 16.14 5.14
N GLY A 50 -10.65 14.97 4.68
CA GLY A 50 -11.51 13.90 4.22
C GLY A 50 -10.81 12.78 3.45
N TYR A 51 -11.54 11.72 3.15
CA TYR A 51 -11.01 10.53 2.46
C TYR A 51 -10.42 10.90 1.10
N VAL A 52 -9.19 10.43 0.85
CA VAL A 52 -8.62 10.37 -0.50
C VAL A 52 -8.83 8.99 -1.09
N GLN A 53 -9.11 8.94 -2.39
CA GLN A 53 -9.22 7.69 -3.11
C GLN A 53 -7.84 7.26 -3.60
N LEU A 54 -7.40 6.09 -3.16
CA LEU A 54 -6.20 5.42 -3.63
C LEU A 54 -6.58 4.06 -4.23
N TRP A 55 -5.72 3.57 -5.09
CA TRP A 55 -5.84 2.24 -5.66
C TRP A 55 -4.49 1.55 -5.60
N ILE A 56 -4.54 0.22 -5.52
CA ILE A 56 -3.38 -0.66 -5.54
C ILE A 56 -3.60 -1.65 -6.69
N SER A 57 -2.58 -1.91 -7.49
CA SER A 57 -2.58 -2.98 -8.50
C SER A 57 -1.32 -3.82 -8.33
N TRP A 58 -1.42 -5.10 -8.72
CA TRP A 58 -0.33 -6.06 -8.79
C TRP A 58 -0.30 -6.75 -10.17
N ASP A 59 -0.84 -6.07 -11.19
CA ASP A 59 -0.93 -6.59 -12.54
C ASP A 59 0.40 -6.45 -13.30
N SER A 60 0.59 -7.30 -14.30
CA SER A 60 1.73 -7.21 -15.23
C SER A 60 3.12 -7.26 -14.59
N GLY A 61 3.24 -7.79 -13.37
CA GLY A 61 4.51 -7.94 -12.67
C GLY A 61 4.98 -6.70 -11.91
N ASP A 62 4.12 -5.69 -11.73
CA ASP A 62 4.40 -4.50 -10.94
C ASP A 62 3.40 -4.34 -9.79
N ILE A 63 3.90 -4.00 -8.60
CA ILE A 63 3.06 -3.46 -7.53
C ILE A 63 3.00 -1.94 -7.71
N GLN A 64 1.78 -1.41 -7.81
CA GLN A 64 1.52 -0.01 -8.08
C GLN A 64 0.59 0.60 -7.03
N LEU A 65 0.91 1.83 -6.64
CA LEU A 65 0.05 2.72 -5.88
C LEU A 65 -0.31 3.91 -6.76
N GLY A 66 -1.58 4.28 -6.81
CA GLY A 66 -1.99 5.53 -7.43
C GLY A 66 -3.13 6.24 -6.72
N LYS A 67 -3.43 7.43 -7.22
CA LYS A 67 -4.48 8.32 -6.71
C LYS A 67 -5.63 8.40 -7.70
N GLY A 68 -6.85 8.34 -7.18
CA GLY A 68 -8.09 8.40 -7.96
C GLY A 68 -8.98 7.17 -7.79
N PRO A 69 -10.06 7.09 -8.58
CA PRO A 69 -11.12 6.10 -8.38
C PRO A 69 -10.79 4.70 -8.89
N LYS A 70 -9.74 4.48 -9.69
CA LYS A 70 -9.35 3.17 -10.23
C LYS A 70 -7.95 3.22 -10.85
N ALA A 71 -7.41 2.04 -11.18
CA ALA A 71 -6.06 1.84 -11.72
C ALA A 71 -5.78 2.44 -13.11
N ASP A 72 -6.73 3.14 -13.73
CA ASP A 72 -6.47 4.00 -14.90
C ASP A 72 -6.14 5.46 -14.52
N GLY A 73 -6.07 5.74 -13.21
CA GLY A 73 -5.67 7.03 -12.65
C GLY A 73 -4.16 7.25 -12.65
N VAL A 74 -3.72 8.26 -11.90
CA VAL A 74 -2.31 8.64 -11.82
C VAL A 74 -1.55 7.66 -10.93
N VAL A 75 -0.60 6.93 -11.52
CA VAL A 75 0.38 6.13 -10.77
C VAL A 75 1.28 7.07 -9.98
N VAL A 76 1.38 6.85 -8.67
CA VAL A 76 2.27 7.61 -7.78
C VAL A 76 3.57 6.85 -7.56
N VAL A 77 3.49 5.54 -7.31
CA VAL A 77 4.67 4.68 -7.10
C VAL A 77 4.45 3.37 -7.86
N SER A 78 5.48 2.91 -8.55
CA SER A 78 5.54 1.59 -9.18
C SER A 78 6.79 0.86 -8.70
N HIS A 79 6.67 -0.43 -8.43
CA HIS A 79 7.78 -1.27 -8.02
C HIS A 79 7.64 -2.66 -8.64
N PRO A 80 8.66 -3.15 -9.37
CA PRO A 80 8.61 -4.46 -9.99
C PRO A 80 8.53 -5.55 -8.92
N GLN A 81 7.75 -6.59 -9.19
CA GLN A 81 7.70 -7.76 -8.33
C GLN A 81 9.03 -8.52 -8.39
N ILE A 82 9.92 -8.24 -7.44
CA ILE A 82 11.16 -9.01 -7.21
C ILE A 82 10.87 -10.51 -6.97
N ILE A 83 9.79 -10.82 -6.25
CA ILE A 83 9.31 -12.19 -6.02
C ILE A 83 7.86 -12.22 -6.49
N PRO A 84 7.58 -12.83 -7.66
CA PRO A 84 6.21 -12.92 -8.16
C PRO A 84 5.43 -13.95 -7.36
N TYR A 85 4.33 -13.50 -6.73
CA TYR A 85 3.34 -14.36 -6.11
C TYR A 85 1.95 -13.72 -6.20
N ASP A 86 0.93 -14.56 -6.12
CA ASP A 86 -0.45 -14.12 -6.10
C ASP A 86 -0.74 -13.36 -4.80
N VAL A 87 -1.25 -12.13 -4.93
CA VAL A 87 -1.68 -11.30 -3.81
C VAL A 87 -3.06 -11.77 -3.36
N ASN A 88 -3.11 -12.48 -2.24
CA ASN A 88 -4.34 -13.09 -1.71
C ASN A 88 -4.96 -12.30 -0.55
N TYR A 89 -4.18 -11.45 0.10
CA TYR A 89 -4.57 -10.76 1.32
C TYR A 89 -4.04 -9.32 1.33
N LEU A 90 -4.79 -8.43 1.98
CA LEU A 90 -4.38 -7.06 2.23
C LEU A 90 -4.43 -6.81 3.74
N ALA A 91 -3.34 -6.25 4.27
CA ALA A 91 -3.27 -5.78 5.64
C ALA A 91 -3.06 -4.26 5.64
N VAL A 92 -3.64 -3.59 6.63
CA VAL A 92 -3.49 -2.15 6.82
C VAL A 92 -2.93 -1.89 8.21
N MET A 93 -1.95 -0.99 8.25
CA MET A 93 -1.34 -0.51 9.48
C MET A 93 -1.20 0.99 9.37
N THR A 94 -1.40 1.67 10.50
CA THR A 94 -1.15 3.09 10.61
C THR A 94 -0.33 3.37 11.85
N HIS A 95 0.59 4.33 11.75
CA HIS A 95 1.42 4.73 12.88
C HIS A 95 0.68 5.71 13.79
N TYR A 96 -0.03 6.68 13.20
CA TYR A 96 -0.88 7.63 13.90
C TYR A 96 -2.34 7.31 13.62
N THR A 97 -3.26 7.82 14.45
CA THR A 97 -4.69 7.63 14.22
C THR A 97 -5.08 8.13 12.82
N SER A 98 -5.47 7.19 11.96
CA SER A 98 -6.01 7.46 10.61
C SER A 98 -7.23 6.57 10.38
N SER A 99 -8.07 6.98 9.44
CA SER A 99 -9.28 6.23 9.09
C SER A 99 -9.13 5.63 7.70
N TRP A 100 -9.57 4.38 7.56
CA TRP A 100 -9.48 3.62 6.32
C TRP A 100 -10.86 3.11 5.93
N ARG A 101 -11.15 3.07 4.64
CA ARG A 101 -12.34 2.45 4.08
C ARG A 101 -11.96 1.64 2.85
N PHE A 102 -12.48 0.41 2.78
CA PHE A 102 -12.41 -0.40 1.57
C PHE A 102 -13.77 -0.30 0.88
N TYR A 103 -13.78 -0.09 -0.44
CA TYR A 103 -15.01 -0.16 -1.22
C TYR A 103 -15.14 -1.55 -1.82
N GLU A 104 -16.39 -2.05 -1.92
CA GLU A 104 -16.68 -3.23 -2.73
C GLU A 104 -16.20 -2.97 -4.17
N GLY A 105 -15.27 -3.79 -4.65
CA GLY A 105 -14.58 -3.60 -5.93
C GLY A 105 -13.07 -3.37 -5.86
N GLY A 106 -12.44 -3.40 -4.68
CA GLY A 106 -10.97 -3.43 -4.55
C GLY A 106 -10.29 -2.06 -4.44
N LEU A 107 -11.04 -1.00 -4.12
CA LEU A 107 -10.51 0.36 -3.95
C LEU A 107 -10.26 0.70 -2.48
N LEU A 108 -9.19 1.45 -2.20
CA LEU A 108 -8.70 1.75 -0.85
C LEU A 108 -8.77 3.27 -0.59
N HIS A 109 -9.53 3.69 0.42
CA HIS A 109 -9.58 5.10 0.84
C HIS A 109 -8.86 5.30 2.17
N VAL A 110 -8.02 6.34 2.23
CA VAL A 110 -7.20 6.69 3.40
C VAL A 110 -7.46 8.14 3.77
N ILE A 111 -7.52 8.45 5.07
CA ILE A 111 -7.49 9.82 5.61
C ILE A 111 -6.13 10.08 6.20
#